data_AF-M4BHT5-F1
#
_entry.id   AF-M4BHT5-F1
#
_cell.length_a   1.000
_cell.length_b   1.000
_cell.length_c   1.000
_cell.angle_alpha   90.00
_cell.angle_beta   90.00
_cell.angle_gamma   90.00
#
_symmetry.space_group_name_H-M   'P 1'
#
loop_
_entity.id
_entity.type
_entity.pdbx_description
1 polymer ?
#
loop_
_entity_poly.entity_id
_entity_poly.type
_entity_poly.pdbx_seq_one_letter_code
_entity_poly.pdbx_strand_id
1 'polypeptide(L)' 'MKDKSGVSHARKAMIRCGLGLDPDDEWQESQLFPELQMIINNHRAHFDGTPVPEEAEVIEEIVQDSS' A
#
# COMPACT_ATOMS: atom_id res chain seq x y z
N MET A 1 25.92 0.15 -1.27
CA MET A 1 26.26 1.54 -0.89
C MET A 1 25.12 2.08 -0.03
N LYS A 2 25.42 2.53 1.20
CA LYS A 2 24.45 3.18 2.09
C LYS A 2 24.46 4.68 1.80
N ASP A 3 23.35 5.36 2.01
CA ASP A 3 23.30 6.82 1.85
C ASP A 3 23.89 7.54 3.10
N LYS A 4 23.80 8.87 3.11
CA LYS A 4 24.28 9.71 4.23
C LYS A 4 23.56 9.43 5.56
N SER A 5 22.38 8.81 5.53
CA SER A 5 21.62 8.41 6.72
C SER A 5 21.92 6.96 7.16
N GLY A 6 22.85 6.26 6.48
CA GLY A 6 23.18 4.88 6.79
C GLY A 6 22.17 3.86 6.25
N VAL A 7 21.20 4.30 5.44
CA VAL A 7 20.12 3.46 4.92
C VAL A 7 20.50 2.94 3.53
N SER A 8 20.41 1.63 3.34
CA SER A 8 20.64 1.02 2.02
C SER A 8 19.46 1.29 1.09
N HIS A 9 19.70 1.26 -0.22
CA HIS A 9 18.62 1.39 -1.19
C HIS A 9 17.53 0.32 -1.02
N ALA A 10 17.95 -0.92 -0.71
CA ALA A 10 17.04 -2.02 -0.38
C ALA A 10 16.17 -1.69 0.84
N ARG A 11 16.75 -1.18 1.95
CA ARG A 11 15.98 -0.79 3.14
C ARG A 11 14.99 0.33 2.82
N LYS A 12 15.37 1.32 2.02
CA LYS A 12 14.45 2.38 1.57
C LYS A 12 13.27 1.82 0.77
N ALA A 13 13.53 0.88 -0.14
CA ALA A 13 12.48 0.23 -0.90
C ALA A 13 11.54 -0.58 0.01
N MET A 14 12.09 -1.32 0.98
CA MET A 14 11.29 -2.04 1.97
C MET A 14 10.37 -1.11 2.76
N ILE A 15 10.91 -0.01 3.27
CA ILE A 15 10.13 1.02 3.99
C ILE A 15 8.99 1.56 3.12
N ARG A 16 9.30 1.97 1.88
CA ARG A 16 8.31 2.56 0.96
C ARG A 16 7.25 1.58 0.48
N CYS A 17 7.51 0.29 0.56
CA CYS A 17 6.54 -0.77 0.27
C CYS A 17 5.81 -1.28 1.53
N GLY A 18 6.01 -0.67 2.70
CA GLY A 18 5.38 -1.08 3.95
C GLY A 18 5.95 -2.36 4.55
N LEU A 19 7.12 -2.80 4.10
CA LEU A 19 7.83 -4.02 4.52
C LEU A 19 8.94 -3.74 5.55
N GLY A 20 9.05 -2.51 6.04
CA GLY A 20 10.08 -2.11 6.98
C GLY A 20 9.72 -0.84 7.75
N LEU A 21 10.42 -0.65 8.86
CA LEU A 21 10.34 0.54 9.72
C LEU A 21 11.34 1.59 9.26
N ASP A 22 11.00 2.84 9.54
CA ASP A 22 11.87 3.99 9.28
C ASP A 22 13.16 3.95 10.14
N PRO A 23 14.06 4.94 10.02
CA PRO A 23 15.27 5.00 10.84
C PRO A 23 15.03 5.15 12.35
N ASP A 24 13.87 5.63 12.76
CA ASP A 24 13.44 5.80 14.16
C ASP A 24 12.65 4.58 14.66
N ASP A 25 12.63 3.50 13.87
CA ASP A 25 11.87 2.26 14.11
C ASP A 25 10.35 2.48 14.21
N GLU A 26 9.84 3.53 13.57
CA GLU A 26 8.41 3.79 13.46
C GLU A 26 7.85 3.38 12.09
N TRP A 27 6.55 3.10 12.05
CA TRP A 27 5.81 2.93 10.80
C TRP A 27 4.83 4.09 10.64
N GLN A 28 4.90 4.76 9.49
CA GLN A 28 4.00 5.85 9.13
C GLN A 28 3.55 5.71 7.67
N GLU A 29 2.27 5.93 7.36
CA GLU A 29 1.76 5.84 5.99
C GLU A 29 2.43 6.82 5.02
N SER A 30 2.85 7.99 5.53
CA SER A 30 3.53 9.04 4.76
C SER A 30 4.85 8.56 4.13
N GLN A 31 5.45 7.49 4.65
CA GLN A 31 6.69 6.92 4.14
C GLN A 31 6.49 6.04 2.90
N LEU A 32 5.25 5.61 2.64
CA LEU A 32 4.92 4.71 1.54
C LEU A 32 5.00 5.42 0.18
N PHE A 33 5.11 4.64 -0.89
CA PHE A 33 4.88 5.19 -2.22
C PHE A 33 3.45 5.78 -2.34
N PRO A 34 3.26 6.88 -3.09
CA PRO A 34 1.96 7.55 -3.20
C PRO A 34 0.82 6.62 -3.64
N GLU A 35 1.11 5.66 -4.51
CA GLU A 35 0.15 4.68 -5.00
C GLU A 35 -0.37 3.78 -3.89
N LEU A 36 0.49 3.37 -2.95
CA LEU A 36 0.10 2.58 -1.78
C LEU A 36 -0.71 3.41 -0.78
N GLN A 37 -0.32 4.68 -0.57
CA GLN A 37 -1.11 5.60 0.26
C GLN A 37 -2.52 5.79 -0.32
N MET A 38 -2.63 5.89 -1.65
CA MET A 38 -3.92 5.99 -2.35
C MET A 38 -4.77 4.73 -2.17
N ILE A 39 -4.18 3.54 -2.30
CA ILE A 39 -4.89 2.27 -2.05
C ILE A 39 -5.40 2.21 -0.61
N ILE A 40 -4.57 2.56 0.37
CA ILE A 40 -4.97 2.61 1.78
C ILE A 40 -6.13 3.60 1.97
N ASN A 41 -6.05 4.79 1.38
CA ASN A 41 -7.13 5.78 1.49
C ASN A 41 -8.45 5.29 0.87
N ASN A 42 -8.39 4.61 -0.28
CA ASN A 42 -9.57 4.07 -0.95
C ASN A 42 -10.21 2.89 -0.18
N HIS A 43 -9.40 2.18 0.62
CA HIS A 43 -9.84 1.01 1.38
C HIS A 43 -9.61 1.17 2.90
N ARG A 44 -9.75 2.41 3.40
CA ARG A 44 -9.37 2.78 4.78
C ARG A 44 -10.01 1.88 5.83
N ALA A 45 -11.30 1.62 5.72
CA ALA A 45 -12.02 0.77 6.66
C ALA A 45 -11.40 -0.63 6.78
N HIS A 46 -10.98 -1.22 5.65
CA HIS A 46 -10.36 -2.55 5.63
C HIS A 46 -8.93 -2.51 6.12
N PHE A 47 -8.20 -1.45 5.78
CA PHE A 47 -6.86 -1.22 6.29
C PHE A 47 -6.86 -1.11 7.83
N ASP A 48 -7.86 -0.43 8.41
CA ASP A 48 -8.03 -0.27 9.86
C ASP A 48 -8.61 -1.53 10.55
N GLY A 49 -8.75 -2.64 9.82
CA GLY A 49 -9.11 -3.95 10.38
C GLY A 49 -10.56 -4.38 10.18
N THR A 50 -11.36 -3.65 9.40
CA THR A 50 -12.68 -4.16 8.99
C THR A 50 -12.50 -5.34 8.05
N PRO A 51 -13.04 -6.54 8.38
CA PRO A 51 -12.92 -7.71 7.51
C PRO A 51 -13.41 -7.42 6.10
N VAL A 52 -12.69 -7.93 5.11
CA VAL A 52 -13.21 -7.98 3.73
C VAL A 52 -14.23 -9.12 3.69
N PRO A 53 -15.48 -8.88 3.24
CA PRO A 53 -16.44 -9.96 3.04
C PRO A 53 -15.85 -11.02 2.10
N GLU A 54 -16.01 -12.31 2.40
CA GLU A 54 -15.46 -13.41 1.59
C GLU A 54 -16.05 -13.47 0.16
N GLU A 55 -17.09 -12.69 -0.14
CA GLU A 55 -17.90 -12.72 -1.37
C GLU A 55 -17.78 -11.44 -2.22
N ALA A 56 -16.57 -10.91 -2.42
CA ALA A 56 -16.36 -9.93 -3.48
C ALA A 56 -16.27 -10.66 -4.84
N GLU A 57 -17.43 -11.09 -5.38
CA GLU A 57 -17.51 -11.44 -6.80
C GLU A 57 -17.06 -10.24 -7.63
N VAL A 58 -16.09 -10.48 -8.49
CA VAL A 58 -15.58 -9.52 -9.47
C VAL A 58 -16.73 -9.16 -10.39
N ILE A 59 -17.33 -7.98 -10.19
CA ILE A 59 -18.25 -7.42 -11.19
C ILE A 59 -17.36 -6.91 -12.33
N GLU A 60 -16.95 -7.81 -13.23
CA GLU A 60 -16.50 -7.41 -14.55
C GLU A 60 -17.72 -6.82 -15.27
N GLU A 61 -17.70 -5.51 -15.48
CA GLU A 61 -18.73 -4.78 -16.21
C GLU A 61 -18.73 -5.27 -17.66
N ILE A 62 -19.60 -6.24 -17.99
CA ILE A 62 -19.86 -6.66 -19.37
C ILE A 62 -20.55 -5.48 -20.06
N VAL A 63 -19.79 -4.71 -20.84
CA VAL A 63 -20.37 -3.80 -21.84
C VAL A 63 -21.03 -4.68 -22.90
N GLN A 64 -22.34 -4.92 -22.76
CA GLN A 64 -23.17 -5.44 -23.83
C GLN A 64 -23.38 -4.32 -24.86
N ASP A 65 -22.46 -4.23 -25.82
CA ASP A 65 -22.70 -3.46 -27.03
C ASP A 65 -23.74 -4.20 -27.87
N SER A 66 -24.97 -3.66 -27.87
CA SER A 66 -26.06 -4.12 -28.72
C SER A 66 -26.06 -3.28 -29.99
N SER A 67 -25.73 -3.89 -31.14
CA SER A 67 -26.10 -3.39 -32.48
C SER A 67 -26.09 -4.53 -33.49
#